data_AF-A0A534MZW3-F1
#
_entry.id   AF-A0A534MZW3-F1
#
_cell.length_a   1.000
_cell.length_b   1.000
_cell.length_c   1.000
_cell.angle_alpha   90.00
_cell.angle_beta   90.00
_cell.angle_gamma   90.00
#
_symmetry.space_group_name_H-M   'P 1'
#
loop_
_entity.id
_entity.type
_entity.pdbx_description
1 polymer ?
#
loop_
_entity_poly.entity_id
_entity_poly.type
_entity_poly.pdbx_seq_one_letter_code
_entity_poly.pdbx_strand_id
1 'polypeptide(L)'
;MDVIVATILLYGAISASIIGPFVVLPEILERKGFNPRSGVVRGLVWTAFLAILFVPAMLSGFVFTVRNPADWAIFAVAMAVAILYDYYRLNPEKVPWVRARA
;
A
#
# COMPACT_ATOMS: atom_id res chain seq x y z
N MET A 1 3.92 27.55 5.78
CA MET A 1 4.69 26.58 4.97
C MET A 1 4.39 26.90 3.52
N ASP A 2 5.40 27.05 2.67
CA ASP A 2 5.22 27.32 1.23
C ASP A 2 4.38 26.19 0.60
N VAL A 3 3.48 26.53 -0.34
CA VAL A 3 2.62 25.57 -1.05
C VAL A 3 3.47 24.49 -1.71
N ILE A 4 4.61 24.86 -2.30
CA ILE A 4 5.53 23.91 -2.95
C ILE A 4 6.07 22.89 -1.94
N VAL A 5 6.48 23.37 -0.76
CA VAL A 5 7.00 22.51 0.31
C VAL A 5 5.92 21.56 0.81
N ALA A 6 4.69 22.04 1.00
CA ALA A 6 3.56 21.21 1.42
C ALA A 6 3.25 20.10 0.40
N THR A 7 3.26 20.44 -0.89
CA THR A 7 3.03 19.48 -1.96
C THR A 7 4.11 18.40 -2.01
N ILE A 8 5.39 18.78 -1.88
CA ILE A 8 6.50 17.81 -1.85
C ILE A 8 6.36 16.85 -0.65
N LEU A 9 6.06 17.38 0.53
CA LEU A 9 5.87 16.56 1.73
C LEU A 9 4.70 15.59 1.58
N LEU A 10 3.59 16.04 0.99
CA LEU A 10 2.43 15.20 0.73
C LEU A 10 2.77 14.04 -0.21
N TYR A 11 3.40 14.32 -1.35
CA TYR A 11 3.81 13.26 -2.28
C TYR A 11 4.84 12.32 -1.65
N GLY A 12 5.79 12.85 -0.89
CA GLY A 12 6.76 12.05 -0.14
C GLY A 12 6.09 11.11 0.87
N ALA A 13 5.09 11.61 1.61
CA ALA A 13 4.32 10.79 2.56
C ALA A 13 3.51 9.70 1.86
N ILE A 14 2.90 9.99 0.71
CA ILE A 14 2.18 9.01 -0.11
C ILE A 14 3.14 7.94 -0.63
N SER A 15 4.30 8.32 -1.16
CA SER A 15 5.29 7.35 -1.63
C SER A 15 5.80 6.47 -0.49
N ALA A 16 6.10 7.06 0.67
CA ALA A 16 6.58 6.32 1.84
C ALA A 16 5.53 5.35 2.39
N SER A 17 4.24 5.73 2.38
CA SER A 17 3.15 4.87 2.87
C SER A 17 2.94 3.63 2.01
N ILE A 18 3.35 3.66 0.73
CA ILE A 18 3.29 2.51 -0.17
C ILE A 18 4.60 1.71 -0.13
N ILE A 19 5.74 2.38 -0.30
CA ILE A 19 7.06 1.73 -0.41
C ILE A 19 7.44 1.01 0.89
N GLY A 20 7.18 1.62 2.05
CA GLY A 20 7.52 1.04 3.34
C GLY A 20 6.89 -0.36 3.53
N PRO A 21 5.56 -0.49 3.47
CA PRO A 21 4.88 -1.76 3.66
C PRO A 21 5.10 -2.77 2.54
N PHE A 22 5.04 -2.37 1.27
CA PHE A 22 5.01 -3.33 0.15
C PHE A 22 6.39 -3.71 -0.41
N VAL A 23 7.42 -2.88 -0.16
CA VAL A 23 8.78 -3.11 -0.66
C VAL A 23 9.72 -3.37 0.50
N VAL A 24 9.87 -2.41 1.42
CA VAL A 24 10.91 -2.44 2.45
C VAL A 24 10.65 -3.54 3.49
N LEU A 25 9.44 -3.58 4.06
CA LEU A 25 9.09 -4.56 5.08
C LEU A 25 9.24 -6.02 4.62
N PRO A 26 8.66 -6.45 3.48
CA PRO A 26 8.79 -7.83 3.03
C PRO A 26 10.23 -8.15 2.65
N GLU A 27 10.99 -7.21 2.08
CA GLU A 27 12.40 -7.43 1.79
C GLU A 27 13.22 -7.68 3.07
N ILE A 28 12.96 -6.95 4.16
CA ILE A 28 13.61 -7.20 5.46
C ILE A 28 13.25 -8.60 5.99
N LEU A 29 11.99 -9.02 5.85
CA LEU A 29 11.53 -10.33 6.30
C LEU A 29 12.11 -11.46 5.44
N GLU A 30 12.16 -11.29 4.13
CA GLU A 30 12.77 -12.24 3.19
C GLU A 30 14.26 -12.40 3.48
N ARG A 31 15.00 -11.32 3.74
CA ARG A 31 16.42 -11.35 4.16
C ARG A 31 16.64 -12.08 5.50
N LYS A 32 15.61 -12.17 6.34
CA LYS A 32 15.60 -12.95 7.59
C LYS A 32 15.18 -14.41 7.39
N GLY A 33 14.92 -14.84 6.15
CA GLY A 33 14.54 -16.20 5.80
C GLY A 33 13.04 -16.49 5.86
N PHE A 34 12.19 -15.48 6.06
CA PHE A 34 10.74 -15.69 6.06
C PHE A 34 10.22 -15.89 4.63
N ASN A 35 9.29 -16.83 4.45
CA ASN A 35 8.64 -17.04 3.16
C ASN A 35 7.75 -15.83 2.83
N PRO A 36 7.99 -15.10 1.73
CA PRO A 36 7.19 -13.95 1.37
C PRO A 36 5.74 -14.31 1.11
N ARG A 37 5.44 -15.50 0.61
CA ARG A 37 4.06 -15.95 0.33
C ARG A 37 3.30 -16.39 1.59
N SER A 38 3.97 -16.45 2.74
CA SER A 38 3.30 -16.85 3.98
C SER A 38 2.22 -15.83 4.38
N GLY A 39 1.10 -16.34 4.89
CA GLY A 39 0.01 -15.50 5.39
C GLY A 39 0.44 -14.55 6.50
N VAL A 40 1.46 -14.93 7.29
CA VAL A 40 2.05 -14.08 8.34
C VAL A 40 2.73 -12.86 7.74
N VAL A 41 3.64 -13.04 6.77
CA VAL A 41 4.32 -11.91 6.10
C VAL A 41 3.30 -11.03 5.39
N ARG A 42 2.31 -11.61 4.71
CA ARG A 42 1.24 -10.84 4.06
C ARG A 42 0.40 -10.06 5.06
N GLY A 43 0.02 -10.68 6.17
CA GLY A 43 -0.68 -10.03 7.27
C GLY A 43 0.09 -8.82 7.77
N LEU A 44 1.39 -8.97 8.03
CA LEU A 44 2.25 -7.86 8.47
C LEU A 44 2.34 -6.72 7.45
N VAL A 45 2.51 -7.05 6.16
CA VAL A 45 2.54 -6.05 5.06
C VAL A 45 1.25 -5.24 5.02
N TRP A 46 0.10 -5.92 5.00
CA TRP A 46 -1.20 -5.25 4.91
C TRP A 46 -1.55 -4.50 6.19
N THR A 47 -1.26 -5.07 7.37
CA THR A 47 -1.47 -4.37 8.64
C THR A 47 -0.61 -3.12 8.74
N ALA A 48 0.67 -3.16 8.31
CA ALA A 48 1.52 -1.99 8.31
C ALA A 48 1.00 -0.89 7.37
N PHE A 49 0.57 -1.27 6.16
CA PHE A 49 -0.03 -0.33 5.20
C PHE A 49 -1.30 0.32 5.74
N LEU A 50 -2.25 -0.48 6.24
CA LEU A 50 -3.51 0.00 6.80
C LEU A 50 -3.28 0.85 8.06
N ALA A 51 -2.30 0.49 8.90
CA ALA A 51 -1.97 1.27 10.08
C ALA A 51 -1.46 2.67 9.70
N ILE A 52 -0.56 2.77 8.72
CA ILE A 52 -0.04 4.07 8.25
C ILE A 52 -1.17 4.94 7.68
N LEU A 53 -2.11 4.36 6.94
CA LEU A 53 -3.25 5.07 6.37
C LEU A 53 -4.27 5.50 7.44
N PHE A 54 -4.72 4.55 8.27
CA PHE A 54 -5.90 4.74 9.10
C PHE A 54 -5.60 5.21 10.52
N VAL A 55 -4.43 4.92 11.10
CA VAL A 55 -4.15 5.36 12.48
C VAL A 55 -4.17 6.88 12.59
N PRO A 56 -3.49 7.67 11.73
CA PRO A 56 -3.56 9.13 11.81
C PRO A 56 -4.97 9.68 11.54
N ALA A 57 -5.69 9.07 10.59
CA ALA A 57 -7.04 9.46 10.22
C ALA A 57 -8.07 9.14 11.31
N MET A 58 -7.90 8.03 12.04
CA MET A 58 -8.74 7.67 13.18
C MET A 58 -8.46 8.58 14.38
N LEU A 59 -7.19 8.83 14.70
CA LEU A 59 -6.80 9.69 15.83
C LEU A 59 -7.27 11.14 15.66
N SER A 60 -7.33 11.63 14.43
CA SER A 60 -7.87 12.97 14.11
C SER A 60 -9.39 13.00 13.98
N GLY A 61 -10.07 11.86 14.07
CA GLY A 61 -11.52 11.73 13.81
C GLY A 61 -11.91 11.90 12.34
N PHE A 62 -10.95 12.11 11.43
CA PHE A 62 -11.19 12.37 10.01
C PHE A 62 -12.00 11.26 9.32
N VAL A 63 -11.73 9.99 9.64
CA VAL A 63 -12.45 8.84 9.06
C VAL A 63 -13.97 8.97 9.20
N PHE A 64 -14.46 9.50 10.32
CA PHE A 64 -15.88 9.66 10.59
C PHE A 64 -16.49 10.90 9.93
N THR A 65 -15.67 11.77 9.35
CA THR A 65 -16.10 12.98 8.63
C THR A 65 -16.35 12.69 7.14
N VAL A 66 -15.73 11.64 6.58
CA VAL A 66 -15.87 11.26 5.17
C VAL A 66 -17.22 10.56 4.94
N ARG A 67 -18.21 11.34 4.48
CA ARG A 67 -19.57 10.83 4.17
C ARG A 67 -19.82 10.59 2.68
N ASN A 68 -18.92 11.05 1.82
CA ASN A 68 -19.11 10.96 0.38
C ASN A 68 -18.83 9.54 -0.12
N PRO A 69 -19.79 8.84 -0.75
CA PRO A 69 -19.57 7.50 -1.28
C PRO A 69 -18.53 7.45 -2.41
N ALA A 70 -18.30 8.56 -3.13
CA ALA A 70 -17.29 8.61 -4.18
C ALA A 70 -15.86 8.45 -3.63
N ASP A 71 -15.57 9.03 -2.46
CA ASP A 71 -14.25 8.92 -1.82
C ASP A 71 -13.95 7.46 -1.41
N TRP A 72 -14.98 6.77 -0.92
CA TRP A 72 -14.91 5.34 -0.62
C TRP A 72 -14.72 4.48 -1.87
N ALA A 73 -15.38 4.82 -2.98
CA ALA A 73 -15.19 4.13 -4.26
C ALA A 73 -13.76 4.31 -4.79
N ILE A 74 -13.20 5.53 -4.72
CA ILE A 74 -11.81 5.80 -5.10
C ILE A 74 -10.86 4.99 -4.23
N PHE A 75 -11.09 4.95 -2.91
CA PHE A 75 -10.32 4.12 -1.99
C PHE A 75 -10.40 2.63 -2.35
N ALA A 76 -11.60 2.12 -2.66
CA ALA A 76 -11.79 0.73 -3.07
C ALA A 76 -11.02 0.38 -4.35
N VAL A 77 -11.00 1.28 -5.34
CA VAL A 77 -10.21 1.10 -6.57
C VAL A 77 -8.71 1.10 -6.25
N ALA A 78 -8.23 2.03 -5.42
CA ALA A 78 -6.84 2.06 -4.99
C ALA A 78 -6.44 0.77 -4.24
N MET A 79 -7.32 0.26 -3.38
CA MET A 79 -7.14 -1.02 -2.70
C MET A 79 -7.06 -2.20 -3.68
N ALA A 80 -7.93 -2.24 -4.69
CA ALA A 80 -7.89 -3.28 -5.71
C ALA A 80 -6.56 -3.27 -6.49
N VAL A 81 -6.06 -2.08 -6.85
CA VAL A 81 -4.75 -1.93 -7.51
C VAL A 81 -3.61 -2.41 -6.60
N ALA A 82 -3.64 -2.06 -5.31
CA ALA A 82 -2.63 -2.52 -4.35
C ALA A 82 -2.64 -4.04 -4.18
N ILE A 83 -3.83 -4.66 -4.10
CA ILE A 83 -4.00 -6.12 -4.04
C ILE A 83 -3.42 -6.77 -5.30
N LEU A 84 -3.74 -6.22 -6.47
CA LEU A 84 -3.28 -6.74 -7.74
C LEU A 84 -1.75 -6.64 -7.88
N TYR A 85 -1.17 -5.51 -7.46
CA TYR A 85 0.28 -5.33 -7.39
C TYR A 85 0.94 -6.37 -6.49
N ASP A 86 0.44 -6.54 -5.26
CA ASP A 86 1.01 -7.51 -4.31
C ASP A 86 0.90 -8.94 -4.84
N TYR A 87 -0.23 -9.27 -5.46
CA TYR A 87 -0.44 -10.57 -6.09
C TYR A 87 0.56 -10.84 -7.22
N TYR A 88 0.77 -9.88 -8.12
CA TYR A 88 1.71 -10.02 -9.24
C TYR A 88 3.17 -10.01 -8.80
N ARG A 89 3.53 -9.25 -7.76
CA ARG A 89 4.85 -9.33 -7.13
C ARG A 89 5.15 -10.74 -6.64
N LEU A 90 4.15 -11.43 -6.10
CA LEU A 90 4.30 -12.80 -5.59
C LEU A 90 4.20 -13.87 -6.67
N ASN A 91 3.52 -13.60 -7.78
CA ASN A 91 3.25 -14.53 -8.88
C ASN A 91 3.66 -13.88 -10.23
N PRO A 92 4.97 -13.62 -10.45
CA PRO A 92 5.43 -12.92 -11.64
C PRO A 92 5.05 -13.63 -12.96
N GLU A 93 4.90 -14.95 -12.94
CA GLU A 93 4.45 -15.75 -14.09
C GLU A 93 3.00 -15.46 -14.52
N LYS A 94 2.19 -14.93 -13.60
CA LYS A 94 0.77 -14.65 -13.85
C LYS A 94 0.54 -13.26 -14.44
N VAL A 95 1.60 -12.45 -14.57
CA VAL A 95 1.53 -11.09 -15.09
C VAL A 95 1.08 -11.09 -16.57
N PRO A 96 -0.06 -10.48 -16.93
CA PRO A 96 -0.62 -10.55 -18.27
C PRO A 96 0.26 -9.91 -19.35
N TRP A 97 0.89 -8.77 -19.04
CA TRP A 97 1.69 -8.00 -20.00
C TRP A 97 3.10 -8.54 -20.22
N VAL A 98 3.59 -9.40 -19.33
CA VAL A 98 4.87 -10.10 -19.51
C VAL A 98 4.68 -11.27 -20.48
N ARG A 99 3.55 -12.00 -20.38
CA ARG A 99 3.20 -13.08 -21.30
C ARG A 99 2.93 -12.61 -22.73
N ALA A 100 2.41 -11.40 -22.91
CA ALA A 100 2.14 -10.85 -24.25
C ALA A 100 3.41 -10.48 -25.05
N ARG A 101 4.61 -10.58 -24.45
CA ARG A 101 5.91 -10.30 -25.11
C ARG A 101 6.71 -11.56 -25.46
N ALA A 102 6.21 -12.75 -25.12
CA ALA A 102 6.81 -14.04 -25.47
C ALA A 102 6.05 -14.66 -26.64
#